data_AF-A0A268ELG0-F1
#
_entry.id   AF-A0A268ELG0-F1
#
_cell.length_a   1.000
_cell.length_b   1.000
_cell.length_c   1.000
_cell.angle_alpha   90.00
_cell.angle_beta   90.00
_cell.angle_gamma   90.00
#
_symmetry.space_group_name_H-M   'P 1'
#
loop_
_entity.id
_entity.type
_entity.pdbx_description
1 polymer ?
#
loop_
_entity_poly.entity_id
_entity_poly.type
_entity_poly.pdbx_seq_one_letter_code
_entity_poly.pdbx_strand_id
1 'polypeptide(L)' 'MDNQNKKNWQAYPPAQLIVGAMGMLVDDYGMTPREVFELIEAIKRDTWHGLAEMHAENKKGGRVQ' A
#
# COMPACT_ATOMS: atom_id res chain seq x y z
N MET A 1 -8.35 11.18 -24.52
CA MET A 1 -8.00 9.82 -24.07
C MET A 1 -6.61 9.98 -23.47
N ASP A 2 -6.36 9.96 -22.16
CA ASP A 2 -7.01 9.30 -21.04
C ASP A 2 -7.08 10.22 -19.82
N ASN A 3 -8.22 10.25 -19.15
CA ASN A 3 -8.41 10.90 -17.87
C ASN A 3 -7.82 10.00 -16.77
N GLN A 4 -6.49 9.97 -16.64
CA GLN A 4 -5.86 9.31 -15.52
C GLN A 4 -6.08 10.15 -14.27
N ASN A 5 -7.12 9.80 -13.52
CA ASN A 5 -7.31 10.15 -12.12
C ASN A 5 -6.15 9.53 -11.31
N LYS A 6 -4.95 10.08 -11.45
CA LYS A 6 -3.78 9.69 -10.67
C LYS A 6 -4.06 10.14 -9.25
N LYS A 7 -4.48 9.20 -8.39
CA LYS A 7 -4.57 9.44 -6.95
C LYS A 7 -3.23 10.04 -6.51
N ASN A 8 -3.26 11.27 -6.02
CA ASN A 8 -2.09 11.93 -5.46
C ASN A 8 -1.72 11.20 -4.17
N TRP A 9 -0.84 10.20 -4.27
CA TRP A 9 -0.46 9.37 -3.12
C TRP A 9 0.17 10.21 -2.00
N GLN A 10 0.78 11.36 -2.35
CA GLN A 10 1.40 12.28 -1.41
C GLN A 10 0.37 12.96 -0.49
N ALA A 11 -0.90 13.00 -0.89
CA ALA A 11 -1.99 13.53 -0.08
C ALA A 11 -2.45 12.56 1.02
N TYR A 12 -1.93 11.33 1.06
CA TYR A 12 -2.27 10.33 2.06
C TYR A 12 -1.12 10.18 3.07
N PRO A 13 -1.28 10.62 4.33
CA PRO A 13 -0.24 10.46 5.35
C PRO A 13 0.33 9.03 5.48
N PRO A 14 -0.47 7.95 5.36
CA PRO A 14 0.05 6.59 5.37
C PRO A 14 1.06 6.27 4.26
N ALA A 15 0.99 6.94 3.11
CA ALA A 15 1.93 6.70 2.02
C ALA A 15 3.35 7.16 2.38
N GLN A 16 3.49 8.21 3.20
CA GLN A 16 4.80 8.64 3.72
C GLN A 16 5.39 7.60 4.68
N LEU A 17 4.55 6.91 5.46
CA LEU A 17 5.02 5.82 6.34
C LEU A 17 5.58 4.65 5.52
N ILE A 18 4.96 4.32 4.39
CA ILE A 18 5.48 3.28 3.48
C ILE A 18 6.85 3.70 2.94
N VAL A 19 7.01 4.96 2.50
CA VAL A 19 8.29 5.47 2.01
C VAL A 19 9.36 5.45 3.11
N GLY A 20 9.01 5.86 4.33
CA GLY A 20 9.93 5.79 5.49
C GLY A 20 10.35 4.36 5.81
N ALA A 21 9.42 3.40 5.75
CA ALA A 21 9.73 1.98 5.92
C ALA A 21 10.67 1.45 4.82
N MET A 22 10.48 1.87 3.57
CA MET A 22 11.40 1.54 2.48
C MET A 22 12.81 2.11 2.74
N GLY A 23 12.91 3.32 3.29
CA GLY A 23 14.18 3.91 3.70
C GLY A 23 14.88 3.08 4.78
N MET A 24 14.17 2.70 5.86
CA MET A 24 14.72 1.84 6.91
C MET A 24 15.22 0.49 6.36
N LEU A 25 14.50 -0.12 5.41
CA LEU A 25 14.95 -1.37 4.79
C LEU A 25 16.29 -1.24 4.05
N VAL A 26 16.55 -0.07 3.45
CA VAL A 26 17.85 0.22 2.82
C VAL A 26 18.90 0.56 3.86
N ASP A 27 18.61 1.53 4.74
CA ASP A 27 19.61 2.13 5.63
C ASP A 27 19.97 1.21 6.81
N ASP A 28 18.97 0.56 7.43
CA ASP A 28 19.15 -0.23 8.64
C ASP A 28 19.27 -1.74 8.34
N TYR A 29 18.61 -2.23 7.29
CA TYR A 29 18.61 -3.65 6.92
C TYR A 29 19.49 -3.99 5.71
N GLY A 30 20.13 -2.99 5.09
CA GLY A 30 21.12 -3.19 4.03
C GLY A 30 20.55 -3.75 2.73
N MET A 31 19.23 -3.67 2.53
CA MET A 31 18.60 -4.15 1.30
C MET A 31 18.93 -3.23 0.12
N THR A 32 19.13 -3.81 -1.05
CA THR A 32 19.15 -3.04 -2.29
C THR A 32 17.75 -2.53 -2.63
N PRO A 33 17.62 -1.44 -3.41
CA PRO A 33 16.32 -0.97 -3.87
C PRO A 33 15.49 -2.05 -4.57
N ARG A 34 16.15 -2.96 -5.31
CA ARG A 34 15.50 -4.09 -5.99
C ARG A 34 14.84 -5.03 -4.99
N GLU A 35 15.57 -5.46 -3.96
CA GLU A 35 15.04 -6.37 -2.94
C GLU A 35 13.90 -5.72 -2.16
N VAL A 36 13.98 -4.42 -1.88
CA VAL A 36 12.87 -3.67 -1.26
C VAL A 36 11.62 -3.75 -2.12
N PHE A 37 11.72 -3.48 -3.43
CA PHE A 37 10.55 -3.58 -4.32
C PHE A 37 10.01 -5.00 -4.44
N GLU A 38 10.88 -6.02 -4.44
CA GLU A 38 10.47 -7.42 -4.45
C GLU A 38 9.70 -7.80 -3.18
N LEU A 39 10.15 -7.33 -2.01
CA LEU A 39 9.45 -7.50 -0.74
C LEU A 39 8.09 -6.79 -0.74
N ILE A 40 8.03 -5.53 -1.20
CA ILE A 40 6.76 -4.79 -1.28
C ILE A 40 5.77 -5.50 -2.22
N GLU A 41 6.25 -6.08 -3.32
CA GLU A 41 5.40 -6.84 -4.23
C GLU A 41 4.87 -8.13 -3.58
N ALA A 42 5.70 -8.83 -2.78
CA ALA A 42 5.24 -9.97 -1.99
C ALA A 42 4.16 -9.56 -0.98
N ILE A 43 4.40 -8.50 -0.20
CA ILE A 43 3.42 -7.97 0.78
C ILE A 43 2.10 -7.63 0.09
N LYS A 44 2.14 -6.93 -1.06
CA LYS A 44 0.95 -6.58 -1.83
C LYS A 44 0.13 -7.81 -2.24
N ARG A 45 0.79 -8.86 -2.75
CA ARG A 45 0.11 -10.09 -3.15
C ARG A 45 -0.51 -10.81 -1.96
N ASP A 46 0.24 -10.95 -0.88
CA ASP A 46 -0.18 -11.74 0.29
C ASP A 46 -1.33 -11.06 1.05
N THR A 47 -1.34 -9.73 1.06
CA THR A 47 -2.37 -8.93 1.77
C THR A 47 -3.58 -8.59 0.91
N TRP A 48 -3.53 -8.84 -0.41
CA TRP A 48 -4.58 -8.44 -1.35
C TRP A 48 -5.97 -8.92 -0.93
N HIS A 49 -6.10 -10.22 -0.64
CA HIS A 49 -7.38 -10.82 -0.31
C HIS A 49 -7.96 -10.25 0.99
N GLY A 50 -7.15 -10.11 2.04
CA GLY A 50 -7.58 -9.51 3.31
C GLY A 50 -8.04 -8.07 3.14
N LEU A 51 -7.31 -7.24 2.39
CA LEU A 51 -7.72 -5.86 2.10
C LEU A 51 -9.02 -5.80 1.29
N ALA A 52 -9.20 -6.72 0.33
CA ALA A 52 -10.42 -6.80 -0.46
C ALA A 52 -11.64 -7.17 0.39
N GLU A 53 -11.47 -8.09 1.34
CA GLU A 53 -12.51 -8.49 2.31
C GLU A 53 -12.89 -7.33 3.24
N MET A 54 -11.91 -6.66 3.85
CA MET A 54 -12.14 -5.48 4.71
C MET A 54 -12.94 -4.39 3.99
N HIS A 55 -12.59 -4.11 2.73
CA HIS A 55 -13.31 -3.14 1.92
C HIS A 55 -14.75 -3.59 1.61
N ALA A 56 -14.96 -4.89 1.33
CA ALA A 56 -16.29 -5.44 1.11
C ALA A 56 -17.16 -5.38 2.38
N GLU A 57 -16.58 -5.64 3.55
CA GLU A 57 -17.25 -5.52 4.85
C GLU A 57 -17.65 -4.08 5.17
N ASN A 58 -16.74 -3.12 4.98
CA ASN A 58 -17.04 -1.70 5.17
C ASN A 58 -18.22 -1.22 4.30
N LYS A 59 -18.32 -1.73 3.06
CA LYS A 59 -19.45 -1.45 2.15
C LYS A 59 -20.75 -2.14 2.55
N LYS A 60 -20.69 -3.28 3.23
CA LYS A 60 -21.86 -4.02 3.72
C LYS A 60 -22.37 -3.43 5.05
N GLY A 61 -21.47 -3.04 5.96
CA GLY A 61 -21.79 -2.40 7.24
C GLY A 61 -22.34 -0.97 7.12
N GLY A 62 -22.10 -0.29 5.99
CA GLY A 62 -22.66 1.04 5.70
C GLY A 62 -24.12 1.08 5.23
N ARG A 63 -24.85 -0.06 5.22
CA ARG A 63 -26.28 -0.15 4.85
C ARG A 63 -27.24 -0.31 6.05
N VAL A 64 -26.78 0.03 7.25
CA VAL A 64 -27.61 0.10 8.46
C VAL A 64 -27.22 1.35 9.25
N GLN A 65 -27.42 2.52 8.64
CA GLN A 65 -27.63 3.81 9.32
C GLN A 65 -28.60 4.62 8.48
#